data_AF-A0A520N6D0-F1
#
_entry.id   AF-A0A520N6D0-F1
#
_cell.length_a   1.000
_cell.length_b   1.000
_cell.length_c   1.000
_cell.angle_alpha   90.00
_cell.angle_beta   90.00
_cell.angle_gamma   90.00
#
_symmetry.space_group_name_H-M   'P 1'
#
loop_
_entity.id
_entity.type
_entity.pdbx_description
1 polymer ?
#
loop_
_entity_poly.entity_id
_entity_poly.type
_entity_poly.pdbx_seq_one_letter_code
_entity_poly.pdbx_strand_id
1 'polypeptide(L)' 'MKYALAIHGAPYSSQAAEHALEFIEALLLCDHSVERIFFFHEG' A
#
# COMPACT_ATOMS: atom_id res chain seq x y z
N MET A 1 2.80 -0.42 -14.87
CA MET A 1 2.32 0.98 -14.62
C MET A 1 2.96 1.52 -13.35
N LYS A 2 2.91 2.84 -13.11
CA LYS A 2 3.42 3.46 -11.87
C LYS A 2 2.27 3.75 -10.92
N TYR A 3 2.38 3.30 -9.67
CA TYR A 3 1.36 3.45 -8.63
C TYR A 3 1.87 4.34 -7.49
N ALA A 4 0.97 5.15 -6.95
CA ALA A 4 1.16 5.84 -5.68
C ALA A 4 0.07 5.38 -4.71
N LEU A 5 0.47 4.93 -3.52
CA LEU A 5 -0.45 4.41 -2.51
C LEU A 5 -0.57 5.42 -1.37
N ALA A 6 -1.80 5.67 -0.92
CA ALA A 6 -2.08 6.35 0.33
C ALA A 6 -2.71 5.34 1.30
N ILE A 7 -2.09 5.16 2.45
CA ILE A 7 -2.61 4.33 3.54
C ILE A 7 -3.17 5.33 4.56
N HIS A 8 -4.36 5.03 5.11
CA HIS A 8 -5.03 5.89 6.10
C HIS A 8 -5.37 5.22 7.44
N GLY A 9 -5.11 3.91 7.57
CA GLY A 9 -5.53 3.11 8.71
C GLY A 9 -4.35 2.52 9.47
N ALA A 10 -4.39 2.61 10.81
CA ALA A 10 -3.36 2.05 11.67
C ALA A 10 -3.16 0.54 11.45
N PRO A 11 -1.91 0.06 11.49
CA PRO A 11 -1.60 -1.36 11.57
C PRO A 11 -2.32 -2.00 12.76
N TYR A 12 -2.81 -3.23 12.59
CA TYR A 12 -3.52 -4.05 13.59
C TYR A 12 -4.87 -3.51 14.09
N SER A 13 -5.14 -2.22 13.92
CA SER A 13 -6.45 -1.60 14.19
C SER A 13 -7.34 -1.56 12.93
N SER A 14 -6.73 -1.70 11.76
CA SER A 14 -7.38 -1.83 10.47
C SER A 14 -6.59 -2.78 9.58
N GLN A 15 -7.23 -3.32 8.54
CA GLN A 15 -6.57 -4.14 7.52
C GLN A 15 -5.85 -3.29 6.46
N ALA A 16 -5.79 -1.96 6.61
CA ALA A 16 -5.27 -1.06 5.57
C ALA A 16 -3.80 -1.33 5.24
N ALA A 17 -2.95 -1.49 6.26
CA ALA A 17 -1.53 -1.75 6.09
C ALA A 17 -1.24 -3.15 5.50
N GLU A 18 -1.95 -4.18 5.97
CA GLU A 18 -1.79 -5.55 5.49
C GLU A 18 -2.27 -5.69 4.05
N HIS A 19 -3.44 -5.12 3.73
CA HIS A 19 -3.95 -5.10 2.36
C HIS A 19 -3.03 -4.32 1.40
N ALA A 20 -2.46 -3.19 1.86
CA ALA A 20 -1.51 -2.44 1.05
C ALA A 20 -0.24 -3.25 0.76
N LEU A 21 0.25 -4.04 1.72
CA LEU A 21 1.40 -4.92 1.51
C LEU A 21 1.10 -5.99 0.45
N GLU A 22 0.00 -6.74 0.60
CA GLU A 22 -0.41 -7.77 -0.36
C GLU A 22 -0.64 -7.19 -1.77
N PHE A 23 -1.22 -5.99 -1.85
CA PHE A 23 -1.42 -5.30 -3.12
C PHE A 23 -0.09 -4.92 -3.79
N ILE A 24 0.89 -4.43 -3.02
CA ILE A 24 2.22 -4.10 -3.54
C ILE A 24 2.93 -5.36 -4.04
N GLU A 25 2.86 -6.47 -3.31
CA GLU A 25 3.44 -7.72 -3.77
C GLU A 25 2.82 -8.19 -5.09
N ALA A 26 1.48 -8.17 -5.20
CA ALA A 26 0.77 -8.54 -6.40
C ALA A 26 1.13 -7.63 -7.60
N LEU A 27 1.21 -6.31 -7.41
CA LEU A 27 1.53 -5.40 -8.51
C LEU A 27 2.97 -5.58 -9.00
N LEU A 28 3.93 -5.83 -8.10
CA LEU A 28 5.32 -6.09 -8.48
C LEU A 28 5.43 -7.37 -9.34
N LEU A 29 4.63 -8.40 -9.04
CA LEU A 29 4.54 -9.61 -9.87
C LEU A 29 3.95 -9.34 -11.27
N CYS A 30 3.14 -8.30 -11.42
CA CYS A 30 2.54 -7.87 -12.69
C CYS A 30 3.42 -6.87 -13.48
N ASP A 31 4.72 -6.75 -13.18
CA ASP A 31 5.64 -5.79 -13.80
C ASP A 31 5.12 -4.34 -13.68
N HIS A 32 4.55 -4.03 -12.52
CA HIS A 32 4.21 -2.68 -12.12
C HIS A 32 5.19 -2.18 -11.06
N SER A 33 5.20 -0.87 -10.82
CA SER A 33 6.10 -0.26 -9.84
C SER A 33 5.35 0.70 -8.93
N VAL A 34 5.83 0.80 -7.69
CA VAL A 34 5.38 1.79 -6.71
C VAL A 34 6.35 2.96 -6.72
N GLU A 35 5.85 4.14 -7.04
CA GLU A 35 6.63 5.38 -7.04
C GLU A 35 6.65 6.04 -5.65
N ARG A 36 5.56 5.88 -4.89
CA ARG A 36 5.41 6.47 -3.56
C ARG A 36 4.42 5.69 -2.71
N ILE A 37 4.74 5.57 -1.43
CA ILE A 37 3.81 5.18 -0.38
C ILE A 37 3.68 6.37 0.56
N PHE A 38 2.47 6.85 0.78
CA PHE A 38 2.16 7.97 1.66
C PHE A 38 1.32 7.46 2.82
N PHE A 39 1.86 7.62 4.03
CA PHE A 39 1.16 7.28 5.25
C PHE A 39 0.49 8.53 5.82
N PHE A 40 -0.80 8.46 6.15
CA PHE A 40 -1.56 9.62 6.63
C PHE A 40 -2.63 9.22 7.65
N HIS A 41 -3.01 10.15 8.53
CA HIS A 41 -3.83 9.86 9.71
C HIS A 41 -3.19 8.78 10.59
N GLU A 42 -3.85 7.64 10.74
CA GLU A 42 -3.43 6.55 11.62
C GLU A 42 -2.42 5.62 10.95
N GLY A 43 -2.19 5.77 9.65
CA GLY A 43 -1.22 4.99 8.90
C GLY A 43 -1.51 5.06 7.45
#